data_AF-A0A811MJA8-F1
#
_entry.id   AF-A0A811MJA8-F1
#
_cell.length_a   1.000
_cell.length_b   1.000
_cell.length_c   1.000
_cell.angle_alpha   90.00
_cell.angle_beta   90.00
_cell.angle_gamma   90.00
#
_symmetry.space_group_name_H-M   'P 1'
#
loop_
_entity.id
_entity.type
_entity.pdbx_description
1 polymer ?
#
loop_
_entity_poly.entity_id
_entity_poly.type
_entity_poly.pdbx_seq_one_letter_code
_entity_poly.pdbx_strand_id
1 'polypeptide(L)'
;MPTFLFLYGAAFAVVHFFARFQLVFKLHYIGLCLLCIPRMYKYYIQTKDVAAKRLAKLWVLTLTLGTLCWLVDRIFCKKLSHWYVNPQGHAWWHVLMGLNSYYANTFLMFCRAQQRGWEPRITHLLGFLPYVKVQKPEKRE
;
A
#
# COMPACT_ATOMS: atom_id res chain seq x y z
N MET A 1 -10.10 -16.39 -7.96
CA MET A 1 -9.84 -14.99 -7.53
C MET A 1 -8.84 -14.24 -8.41
N PRO A 2 -7.67 -14.79 -8.80
CA PRO A 2 -6.69 -14.05 -9.62
C PRO A 2 -7.23 -13.68 -11.01
N THR A 3 -7.90 -14.63 -11.69
CA THR A 3 -8.47 -14.42 -13.03
C THR A 3 -9.52 -13.31 -13.07
N PHE A 4 -10.41 -13.26 -12.06
CA PHE A 4 -11.41 -12.21 -11.96
C PHE A 4 -10.76 -10.83 -11.84
N LEU A 5 -9.80 -10.65 -10.93
CA LEU A 5 -9.13 -9.36 -10.73
C LEU A 5 -8.33 -8.94 -11.96
N PHE A 6 -7.72 -9.90 -12.65
CA PHE A 6 -7.02 -9.65 -13.92
C PHE A 6 -8.00 -9.15 -15.01
N LEU A 7 -9.08 -9.89 -15.27
CA LEU A 7 -10.08 -9.52 -16.26
C LEU A 7 -10.74 -8.18 -15.93
N TYR A 8 -11.06 -7.96 -14.66
CA TYR A 8 -11.61 -6.70 -14.16
C TYR A 8 -10.67 -5.52 -14.42
N GLY A 9 -9.39 -5.67 -14.07
CA GLY A 9 -8.38 -4.63 -14.28
C GLY A 9 -8.15 -4.33 -15.76
N ALA A 10 -8.08 -5.37 -16.60
CA ALA A 10 -7.93 -5.22 -18.05
C ALA A 10 -9.14 -4.49 -18.67
N ALA A 11 -10.36 -4.93 -18.35
CA ALA A 11 -11.58 -4.30 -18.84
C ALA A 11 -11.67 -2.83 -18.39
N PHE A 12 -11.40 -2.55 -17.11
CA PHE A 12 -11.39 -1.19 -16.59
C PHE A 12 -10.36 -0.30 -17.30
N ALA A 13 -9.15 -0.80 -17.55
CA ALA A 13 -8.11 -0.06 -18.26
C ALA A 13 -8.51 0.30 -19.70
N VAL A 14 -9.09 -0.65 -20.44
CA VAL A 14 -9.60 -0.43 -21.81
C VAL A 14 -10.68 0.65 -21.81
N VAL A 15 -11.69 0.51 -20.95
CA VAL A 15 -12.79 1.50 -20.86
C VAL A 15 -12.26 2.87 -20.46
N HIS A 16 -11.34 2.95 -19.49
CA HIS A 16 -10.76 4.21 -19.04
C HIS A 16 -9.94 4.90 -20.14
N PHE A 17 -9.20 4.14 -20.95
CA PHE A 17 -8.43 4.68 -22.07
C PHE A 17 -9.33 5.40 -23.09
N PHE A 18 -10.45 4.77 -23.47
CA PHE A 18 -11.37 5.37 -24.44
C PHE A 18 -12.18 6.53 -23.87
N ALA A 19 -12.71 6.37 -22.65
CA ALA A 19 -13.65 7.34 -22.09
C ALA A 19 -13.01 8.44 -21.23
N ARG A 20 -11.73 8.29 -20.86
CA ARG A 20 -10.93 9.28 -20.09
C ARG A 20 -11.58 9.78 -18.80
N PHE A 21 -12.33 8.93 -18.10
CA PHE A 21 -13.07 9.30 -16.90
C PHE A 21 -12.16 9.56 -15.68
N GLN A 22 -11.65 10.79 -15.57
CA GLN A 22 -10.70 11.18 -14.51
C GLN A 22 -11.30 11.12 -13.09
N LEU A 23 -12.59 11.44 -12.92
CA LEU A 23 -13.24 11.36 -11.62
C LEU A 23 -13.52 9.91 -11.22
N VAL A 24 -14.06 9.11 -12.14
CA VAL A 24 -14.37 7.69 -11.92
C VAL A 24 -13.11 6.94 -11.53
N PHE A 25 -11.98 7.18 -12.21
CA PHE A 25 -10.70 6.57 -11.87
C PHE A 25 -10.31 6.82 -10.41
N LYS A 26 -10.44 8.06 -9.93
CA LYS A 26 -10.07 8.44 -8.56
C LYS A 26 -11.00 7.81 -7.53
N LEU A 27 -12.31 7.84 -7.78
CA LEU A 27 -13.30 7.22 -6.89
C LEU A 27 -13.12 5.70 -6.83
N HIS A 28 -12.88 5.09 -7.99
CA HIS A 28 -12.59 3.67 -8.11
C HIS A 28 -11.33 3.26 -7.34
N TYR A 29 -10.24 4.00 -7.53
CA TYR A 29 -8.99 3.79 -6.80
C TYR A 29 -9.19 3.90 -5.27
N ILE A 30 -9.88 4.94 -4.80
CA ILE A 30 -10.22 5.11 -3.38
C ILE A 30 -11.03 3.90 -2.88
N GLY A 31 -12.04 3.47 -3.64
CA GLY A 31 -12.85 2.29 -3.33
C GLY A 31 -12.00 1.02 -3.16
N LEU A 32 -11.07 0.77 -4.09
CA LEU A 32 -10.14 -0.37 -3.98
C LEU A 32 -9.25 -0.27 -2.73
N CYS A 33 -8.72 0.91 -2.41
CA CYS A 33 -7.94 1.11 -1.18
C CYS A 33 -8.78 0.81 0.07
N LEU A 34 -10.02 1.28 0.13
CA LEU A 34 -10.93 1.02 1.27
C LEU A 34 -11.26 -0.46 1.41
N LEU A 35 -11.48 -1.18 0.30
CA LEU A 35 -11.73 -2.62 0.31
C LEU A 35 -10.55 -3.44 0.87
N CYS A 36 -9.32 -2.92 0.77
CA CYS A 36 -8.15 -3.56 1.35
C CYS A 36 -8.11 -3.43 2.89
N ILE A 37 -8.73 -2.40 3.48
CA ILE A 37 -8.63 -2.09 4.92
C ILE A 37 -9.19 -3.21 5.81
N PRO A 38 -10.41 -3.74 5.61
CA PRO A 38 -10.94 -4.80 6.47
C PRO A 38 -10.05 -6.04 6.49
N ARG A 39 -9.48 -6.41 5.32
CA ARG A 39 -8.60 -7.56 5.21
C ARG A 39 -7.27 -7.34 5.93
N MET A 40 -6.67 -6.17 5.75
CA MET A 40 -5.44 -5.78 6.47
C MET A 40 -5.66 -5.75 7.98
N TYR A 41 -6.79 -5.20 8.42
CA TYR A 41 -7.17 -5.15 9.83
C TYR A 41 -7.33 -6.54 10.44
N LYS A 42 -8.00 -7.45 9.73
CA LYS A 42 -8.13 -8.86 10.15
C LYS A 42 -6.77 -9.51 10.39
N TYR A 43 -5.80 -9.31 9.50
CA TYR A 43 -4.45 -9.86 9.69
C TYR A 43 -3.69 -9.15 10.82
N TYR A 44 -3.89 -7.85 11.00
CA TYR A 44 -3.29 -7.09 12.09
C TYR A 44 -3.69 -7.61 13.48
N ILE A 45 -4.98 -7.90 13.71
CA ILE A 45 -5.44 -8.43 15.01
C ILE A 45 -4.96 -9.86 15.28
N GLN A 46 -4.73 -10.65 14.21
CA GLN A 46 -4.22 -12.02 14.30
C GLN A 46 -2.70 -12.08 14.49
N THR A 47 -1.99 -11.01 14.14
CA THR A 47 -0.52 -10.94 14.21
C THR A 47 -0.08 -10.54 15.63
N LYS A 48 0.78 -11.37 16.24
CA LYS A 48 1.40 -11.07 17.55
C LYS A 48 2.76 -10.37 17.43
N ASP A 49 3.46 -10.58 16.31
CA ASP A 49 4.80 -10.01 16.08
C ASP A 49 4.78 -8.48 16.01
N VAL A 50 5.58 -7.84 16.88
CA VAL A 50 5.59 -6.38 17.04
C VAL A 50 6.14 -5.68 15.80
N ALA A 51 7.17 -6.26 15.15
CA ALA A 51 7.78 -5.68 13.97
C ALA A 51 6.82 -5.73 12.77
N ALA A 52 6.10 -6.84 12.59
CA ALA A 52 5.05 -6.97 11.59
C ALA A 52 3.89 -5.99 11.85
N LYS A 53 3.45 -5.84 13.11
CA LYS A 53 2.44 -4.82 13.46
C LYS A 53 2.92 -3.40 13.17
N ARG A 54 4.20 -3.10 13.34
CA ARG A 54 4.80 -1.81 12.97
C ARG A 54 4.66 -1.54 11.47
N LEU A 55 4.83 -2.55 10.61
CA LEU A 55 4.60 -2.42 9.16
C LEU A 55 3.16 -2.02 8.84
N ALA A 56 2.18 -2.65 9.48
CA ALA A 56 0.77 -2.28 9.30
C ALA A 56 0.48 -0.84 9.75
N LYS A 57 1.11 -0.38 10.84
CA LYS A 57 1.01 1.03 11.29
C LYS A 57 1.68 2.00 10.31
N LEU A 58 2.87 1.66 9.79
CA LEU A 58 3.56 2.46 8.77
C LEU A 58 2.75 2.53 7.47
N TRP A 59 2.08 1.45 7.09
CA TRP A 59 1.12 1.43 6.00
C TRP A 59 -0.02 2.45 6.24
N VAL A 60 -0.71 2.41 7.39
CA VAL A 60 -1.76 3.42 7.68
C VAL A 60 -1.19 4.84 7.68
N LEU A 61 -0.02 5.06 8.30
CA LEU A 61 0.62 6.36 8.38
C LEU A 61 0.93 6.94 6.99
N THR A 62 1.57 6.15 6.12
CA THR A 62 1.93 6.57 4.77
C THR A 62 0.70 6.81 3.89
N LEU A 63 -0.37 6.03 4.05
CA LEU A 63 -1.64 6.26 3.36
C LEU A 63 -2.25 7.60 3.76
N THR A 64 -2.31 7.88 5.07
CA THR A 64 -2.87 9.12 5.61
C THR A 64 -2.04 10.33 5.17
N LEU A 65 -0.73 10.30 5.39
CA LEU A 65 0.18 11.39 5.00
C LEU A 65 0.13 11.64 3.50
N GLY A 66 0.18 10.58 2.69
CA GLY A 66 0.04 10.70 1.25
C GLY A 66 -1.26 11.41 0.89
N THR A 67 -2.38 10.95 1.46
CA THR A 67 -3.70 11.50 1.14
C THR A 67 -3.77 12.98 1.48
N LEU A 68 -3.19 13.37 2.63
CA LEU A 68 -3.06 14.78 3.01
C LEU A 68 -2.21 15.57 2.00
N CYS A 69 -1.03 15.08 1.62
CA CYS A 69 -0.18 15.72 0.61
C CYS A 69 -0.94 15.95 -0.72
N TRP A 70 -1.66 14.93 -1.20
CA TRP A 70 -2.44 15.03 -2.43
C TRP A 70 -3.62 16.00 -2.32
N LEU A 71 -4.36 15.96 -1.20
CA LEU A 71 -5.51 16.86 -0.97
C LEU A 71 -5.07 18.32 -0.84
N VAL A 72 -4.02 18.59 -0.05
CA VAL A 72 -3.48 19.95 0.13
C VAL A 72 -3.01 20.50 -1.21
N ASP A 73 -2.23 19.72 -1.96
CA ASP A 73 -1.72 20.14 -3.27
C ASP A 73 -2.85 20.45 -4.25
N ARG A 74 -3.89 19.59 -4.30
CA ARG A 74 -5.04 19.81 -5.17
C ARG A 74 -5.87 21.03 -4.77
N ILE A 75 -6.22 21.17 -3.49
CA ILE A 75 -7.11 22.24 -3.01
C ILE A 75 -6.41 23.60 -3.07
N PHE A 76 -5.14 23.66 -2.69
CA PHE A 76 -4.39 24.91 -2.58
C PHE A 76 -3.42 25.15 -3.74
N CYS A 77 -3.54 24.40 -4.85
CA CYS A 77 -2.65 24.48 -6.02
C CYS A 77 -2.40 25.92 -6.49
N LYS A 78 -3.47 26.72 -6.64
CA LYS A 78 -3.37 28.12 -7.07
C LYS A 78 -2.56 28.98 -6.10
N LYS A 79 -2.57 28.69 -4.80
CA LYS A 79 -1.81 29.44 -3.80
C LYS A 79 -0.36 28.95 -3.70
N LEU A 80 -0.17 27.63 -3.64
CA LEU A 80 1.14 26.99 -3.46
C LEU A 80 2.05 27.14 -4.69
N SER A 81 1.48 27.19 -5.90
CA SER A 81 2.26 27.39 -7.13
C SER A 81 2.91 28.78 -7.23
N HIS A 82 2.40 29.77 -6.50
CA HIS A 82 2.98 31.12 -6.43
C HIS A 82 3.96 31.30 -5.27
N TRP A 83 4.16 30.30 -4.42
CA TRP A 83 5.15 30.38 -3.35
C TRP A 83 6.57 30.34 -3.91
N TYR A 84 7.50 31.01 -3.22
CA TYR A 84 8.92 30.97 -3.57
C TYR A 84 9.47 29.54 -3.59
N VAL A 85 8.95 28.67 -2.70
CA VAL A 85 9.21 27.23 -2.71
C VAL A 85 7.88 26.49 -2.85
N ASN A 86 7.74 25.72 -3.92
CA ASN A 86 6.59 24.83 -4.10
C ASN A 86 6.84 23.52 -3.33
N PRO A 87 5.98 23.14 -2.37
CA PRO A 87 6.16 21.91 -1.60
C PRO A 87 5.97 20.62 -2.42
N GLN A 88 5.42 20.71 -3.65
CA GLN A 88 5.20 19.58 -4.57
C GLN A 88 4.45 18.42 -3.89
N GLY A 89 3.27 18.70 -3.32
CA GLY A 89 2.53 17.71 -2.53
C GLY A 89 2.12 16.48 -3.35
N HIS A 90 1.89 16.64 -4.66
CA HIS A 90 1.66 15.51 -5.56
C HIS A 90 2.89 14.61 -5.75
N ALA A 91 4.10 15.16 -5.75
CA ALA A 91 5.32 14.37 -5.80
C ALA A 91 5.50 13.56 -4.51
N TRP A 92 5.26 14.18 -3.35
CA TRP A 92 5.27 13.48 -2.07
C TRP A 92 4.20 12.40 -1.97
N TRP A 93 3.02 12.62 -2.55
CA TRP A 93 2.00 11.58 -2.68
C TRP A 93 2.55 10.32 -3.36
N HIS A 94 3.25 10.45 -4.50
CA HIS A 94 3.83 9.28 -5.19
C HIS A 94 4.86 8.54 -4.32
N VAL A 95 5.75 9.27 -3.64
CA VAL A 95 6.75 8.67 -2.75
C VAL A 95 6.08 7.92 -1.59
N LEU A 96 5.13 8.57 -0.93
CA LEU A 96 4.40 8.00 0.21
C LEU A 96 3.55 6.79 -0.21
N MET A 97 2.91 6.83 -1.38
CA MET A 97 2.14 5.69 -1.91
C MET A 97 3.02 4.52 -2.38
N GLY A 98 4.24 4.79 -2.84
CA GLY A 98 5.24 3.76 -3.09
C GLY A 98 5.64 3.04 -1.79
N LEU A 99 5.98 3.81 -0.75
CA LEU A 99 6.27 3.25 0.58
C LEU A 99 5.07 2.51 1.18
N ASN A 100 3.87 3.07 1.01
CA ASN A 100 2.62 2.43 1.43
C ASN A 100 2.46 1.03 0.84
N SER A 101 2.62 0.93 -0.48
CA SER A 101 2.53 -0.33 -1.22
C SER A 101 3.60 -1.32 -0.75
N TYR A 102 4.82 -0.84 -0.47
CA TYR A 102 5.89 -1.66 0.07
C TYR A 102 5.57 -2.24 1.45
N TYR A 103 5.13 -1.39 2.39
CA TYR A 103 4.79 -1.83 3.75
C TYR A 103 3.57 -2.78 3.77
N ALA A 104 2.55 -2.50 2.96
CA ALA A 104 1.38 -3.38 2.83
C ALA A 104 1.80 -4.78 2.36
N ASN A 105 2.56 -4.87 1.27
CA ASN A 105 3.00 -6.14 0.72
C ASN A 105 3.93 -6.90 1.66
N THR A 106 4.88 -6.20 2.30
CA THR A 106 5.79 -6.83 3.28
C THR A 106 5.02 -7.43 4.46
N PHE A 107 4.03 -6.70 4.99
CA PHE A 107 3.15 -7.21 6.05
C PHE A 107 2.33 -8.43 5.58
N LEU A 108 1.73 -8.36 4.38
CA LEU A 108 0.95 -9.47 3.83
C LEU A 108 1.80 -10.71 3.56
N MET A 109 3.03 -10.55 3.09
CA MET A 109 4.00 -11.64 2.92
C MET A 109 4.31 -12.31 4.26
N PHE A 110 4.51 -11.52 5.32
CA PHE A 110 4.73 -12.04 6.68
C PHE A 110 3.53 -12.86 7.15
N CYS A 111 2.32 -12.29 7.08
CA CYS A 111 1.10 -13.00 7.48
C CYS A 111 0.88 -14.28 6.64
N ARG A 112 1.19 -14.24 5.35
CA ARG A 112 1.07 -15.41 4.48
C ARG A 112 2.06 -16.51 4.87
N ALA A 113 3.29 -16.16 5.21
CA ALA A 113 4.28 -17.12 5.69
C ALA A 113 3.84 -17.76 7.02
N GLN A 114 3.29 -16.98 7.96
CA GLN A 114 2.72 -17.53 9.20
C GLN A 114 1.56 -18.50 8.94
N GLN A 115 0.65 -18.16 8.02
CA GLN A 115 -0.46 -19.03 7.63
C GLN A 115 0.00 -20.35 6.98
N ARG A 116 1.20 -20.38 6.41
CA ARG A 116 1.81 -21.59 5.85
C ARG A 116 2.53 -22.43 6.91
N GLY A 117 2.50 -22.02 8.18
CA GLY A 117 3.24 -22.67 9.27
C GLY A 117 4.76 -22.47 9.16
N TRP A 118 5.21 -21.44 8.43
CA TRP A 118 6.63 -21.09 8.37
C TRP A 118 6.99 -20.16 9.54
N GLU A 119 8.28 -19.97 9.77
CA GLU A 119 8.80 -19.01 10.75
C GLU A 119 9.32 -17.74 10.05
N PRO A 120 8.44 -16.77 9.72
CA PRO A 120 8.89 -15.50 9.18
C PRO A 120 9.44 -14.59 10.28
N ARG A 121 10.45 -13.80 9.93
CA ARG A 121 11.00 -12.72 10.76
C ARG A 121 11.15 -11.47 9.91
N ILE A 122 10.83 -10.31 10.49
CA ILE A 122 11.12 -9.02 9.86
C ILE A 122 12.59 -8.67 10.11
N THR A 123 13.34 -8.50 9.03
CA THR A 123 14.76 -8.11 9.05
C THR A 123 14.94 -6.82 8.26
N HIS A 124 16.07 -6.12 8.37
CA HIS A 124 16.29 -4.85 7.68
C HIS A 124 17.46 -4.94 6.72
N LEU A 125 17.24 -4.58 5.45
CA LEU A 125 18.28 -4.38 4.47
C LEU A 125 18.93 -3.03 4.74
N LEU A 126 20.27 -2.99 4.78
CA LEU A 126 21.06 -1.80 5.12
C LEU A 126 20.65 -1.13 6.45
N GLY A 127 20.05 -1.88 7.37
CA GLY A 127 19.57 -1.38 8.66
C GLY A 127 18.27 -0.59 8.64
N PHE A 128 17.70 -0.25 7.47
CA PHE A 128 16.50 0.59 7.37
C PHE A 128 15.32 -0.05 6.65
N LEU A 129 15.53 -0.80 5.56
CA LEU A 129 14.43 -1.26 4.71
C LEU A 129 13.91 -2.63 5.19
N PRO A 130 12.69 -2.72 5.74
CA PRO A 130 12.21 -3.98 6.31
C PRO A 130 11.87 -4.98 5.20
N TYR A 131 12.26 -6.24 5.38
CA TYR A 131 11.90 -7.35 4.48
C TYR A 131 11.59 -8.61 5.29
N VAL A 132 10.86 -9.54 4.68
CA VAL A 132 10.49 -10.80 5.31
C VAL A 132 11.57 -11.85 5.03
N LYS A 133 12.26 -12.31 6.07
CA LYS A 133 13.09 -13.51 6.01
C LYS A 133 12.26 -14.70 6.46
N VAL A 134 12.23 -15.76 5.66
CA VAL A 134 11.44 -16.96 5.95
C VAL A 134 12.39 -18.13 6.17
N GLN A 135 12.24 -18.84 7.28
CA GLN A 135 12.78 -20.18 7.44
C GLN A 135 11.67 -21.18 7.09
N LYS A 136 11.92 -21.97 6.03
CA LYS A 136 11.00 -23.04 5.64
C LYS A 136 11.28 -24.25 6.52
N PRO A 137 10.24 -24.96 7.01
CA PRO A 137 10.45 -26.23 7.68
C PRO A 137 11.16 -27.20 6.72
N GLU A 138 12.11 -27.98 7.22
CA GLU A 138 12.68 -29.09 6.47
C GLU A 138 11.55 -30.01 6.02
N LYS A 139 11.58 -30.41 4.74
CA LYS A 139 10.63 -31.41 4.25
C LYS A 139 10.88 -32.69 5.06
N ARG A 140 9.89 -33.13 5.84
CA ARG A 140 9.85 -34.54 6.26
C ARG A 140 9.64 -35.36 4.99
N GLU A 141 10.65 -36.11 4.60
CA GLU A 141 10.57 -37.16 3.58
C GLU A 141 9.57 -38.25 3.99
#